data_AF-A0A3C2DCG8-F1
#
_entry.id   AF-A0A3C2DCG8-F1
#
_cell.length_a   1.000
_cell.length_b   1.000
_cell.length_c   1.000
_cell.angle_alpha   90.00
_cell.angle_beta   90.00
_cell.angle_gamma   90.00
#
_symmetry.space_group_name_H-M   'P 1'
#
loop_
_entity.id
_entity.type
_entity.pdbx_description
1 polymer ?
#
loop_
_entity_poly.entity_id
_entity_poly.type
_entity_poly.pdbx_seq_one_letter_code
_entity_poly.pdbx_strand_id
1 'polypeptide(L)'
;GHASGFTVVTGHEDPANSHHLDWDALAHLGTTLVVLMGASRAGTIAERLLAAGMNPKTPVAAVQSATTDAQRTVRTNLINLENHTVDSPAILVIGTVADLDVVGDLMEGRLVPKANFDHLVADLAS
;
A
#
# COMPACT_ATOMS: atom_id res chain seq x y z
N GLY A 1 3.34 8.37 -15.96
CA GLY A 1 2.84 7.18 -15.25
C GLY A 1 3.45 7.15 -13.86
N HIS A 2 2.68 6.77 -12.83
CA HIS A 2 3.14 6.82 -11.44
C HIS A 2 4.04 5.63 -11.06
N ALA A 3 3.78 4.45 -11.61
CA ALA A 3 4.61 3.25 -11.44
C ALA A 3 4.58 2.40 -12.72
N SER A 4 5.62 1.59 -12.95
CA SER A 4 5.72 0.62 -14.06
C SER A 4 5.28 -0.80 -13.70
N GLY A 5 5.01 -1.05 -12.42
CA GLY A 5 4.55 -2.33 -11.88
C GLY A 5 4.27 -2.26 -10.38
N PHE A 6 3.79 -3.36 -9.81
CA PHE A 6 3.57 -3.50 -8.37
C PHE A 6 4.05 -4.88 -7.89
N THR A 7 4.41 -4.96 -6.61
CA THR A 7 4.87 -6.19 -5.95
C THR A 7 4.04 -6.41 -4.69
N VAL A 8 3.40 -7.57 -4.60
CA VAL A 8 2.59 -7.95 -3.43
C VAL A 8 3.42 -8.87 -2.55
N VAL A 9 3.51 -8.52 -1.27
CA VAL A 9 4.31 -9.27 -0.29
C VAL A 9 3.53 -9.43 1.02
N THR A 10 3.91 -10.42 1.83
CA THR A 10 3.44 -10.54 3.21
C THR A 10 4.41 -9.82 4.15
N GLY A 11 3.88 -8.99 5.04
CA GLY A 11 4.64 -8.41 6.15
C GLY A 11 4.80 -9.37 7.32
N HIS A 12 4.05 -10.49 7.33
CA HIS A 12 4.18 -11.53 8.34
C HIS A 12 5.30 -12.50 7.95
N GLU A 13 6.51 -12.21 8.42
CA GLU A 13 7.62 -13.16 8.43
C GLU A 13 7.54 -14.01 9.71
N ASP A 14 7.38 -15.33 9.53
CA ASP A 14 7.49 -16.31 10.61
C ASP A 14 8.98 -16.46 10.99
N PRO A 15 9.38 -16.16 12.25
CA PRO A 15 10.76 -16.28 12.71
C PRO A 15 11.38 -17.68 12.55
N ALA A 16 10.55 -18.73 12.46
CA ALA A 16 11.00 -20.11 12.29
C ALA A 16 11.27 -20.48 10.82
N ASN A 17 10.93 -19.59 9.88
CA ASN A 17 11.00 -19.85 8.45
C ASN A 17 12.27 -19.23 7.84
N SER A 18 13.00 -19.98 7.04
CA SER A 18 14.27 -19.52 6.44
C SER A 18 14.07 -18.52 5.30
N HIS A 19 12.86 -18.40 4.77
CA HIS A 19 12.51 -17.51 3.67
C HIS A 19 12.14 -16.12 4.20
N HIS A 20 13.15 -15.29 4.42
CA HIS A 20 12.96 -13.88 4.75
C HIS A 20 12.76 -13.06 3.48
N LEU A 21 11.95 -12.01 3.58
CA LEU A 21 11.73 -11.10 2.48
C LEU A 21 12.99 -10.24 2.28
N ASP A 22 13.46 -10.13 1.05
CA ASP A 22 14.59 -9.26 0.72
C ASP A 22 14.11 -7.80 0.60
N TRP A 23 14.06 -7.12 1.74
CA TRP A 23 13.64 -5.72 1.83
C TRP A 23 14.57 -4.78 1.06
N ASP A 24 15.85 -5.13 0.90
CA ASP A 24 16.81 -4.38 0.11
C ASP A 24 16.46 -4.44 -1.39
N ALA A 25 16.17 -5.63 -1.91
CA ALA A 25 15.72 -5.78 -3.29
C ALA A 25 14.38 -5.06 -3.54
N LEU A 26 13.45 -5.13 -2.59
CA LEU A 26 12.15 -4.45 -2.68
C LEU A 26 12.28 -2.92 -2.68
N ALA A 27 13.22 -2.37 -1.90
CA ALA A 27 13.47 -0.93 -1.90
C ALA A 27 13.98 -0.40 -3.26
N HIS A 28 14.74 -1.23 -3.98
CA HIS A 28 15.38 -0.86 -5.24
C HIS A 28 14.57 -1.23 -6.50
N LEU A 29 13.53 -2.06 -6.37
CA LEU A 29 12.69 -2.50 -7.49
C LEU A 29 12.00 -1.33 -8.22
N GLY A 30 11.78 -0.19 -7.55
CA GLY A 30 11.14 0.99 -8.14
C GLY A 30 9.67 0.78 -8.51
N THR A 31 9.05 -0.28 -8.00
CA THR A 31 7.63 -0.59 -8.17
C THR A 31 6.82 -0.07 -6.98
N THR A 32 5.48 -0.11 -7.09
CA THR A 32 4.63 0.04 -5.90
C THR A 32 4.67 -1.23 -5.06
N LEU A 33 4.98 -1.11 -3.77
CA LEU A 33 4.90 -2.22 -2.84
C LEU A 33 3.52 -2.28 -2.20
N VAL A 34 2.91 -3.46 -2.21
CA VAL A 34 1.64 -3.76 -1.53
C VAL A 34 1.92 -4.81 -0.47
N VAL A 35 1.90 -4.40 0.80
CA VAL A 35 2.21 -5.28 1.93
C VAL A 35 0.92 -5.74 2.60
N LEU A 36 0.62 -7.02 2.43
CA LEU A 36 -0.47 -7.70 3.13
C LEU A 36 -0.01 -8.13 4.52
N MET A 37 -0.92 -8.16 5.50
CA MET A 37 -0.61 -8.55 6.88
C MET A 37 0.55 -7.73 7.51
N GLY A 38 0.78 -6.51 7.02
CA GLY A 38 1.86 -5.63 7.49
C GLY A 38 1.46 -4.69 8.62
N ALA A 39 0.18 -4.65 9.00
CA ALA A 39 -0.39 -3.67 9.94
C ALA A 39 0.39 -3.57 11.26
N SER A 40 0.55 -4.69 11.97
CA SER A 40 1.28 -4.75 13.25
C SER A 40 2.78 -4.54 13.13
N ARG A 41 3.32 -4.52 11.91
CA ARG A 41 4.75 -4.40 11.60
C ARG A 41 5.06 -3.17 10.76
N ALA A 42 4.12 -2.23 10.62
CA ALA A 42 4.25 -1.08 9.73
C ALA A 42 5.52 -0.26 10.02
N GLY A 43 5.82 -0.02 11.30
CA GLY A 43 7.07 0.64 11.73
C GLY A 43 8.32 -0.14 11.30
N THR A 44 8.40 -1.42 11.64
CA THR A 44 9.55 -2.27 11.26
C THR A 44 9.73 -2.38 9.74
N ILE A 45 8.65 -2.45 8.97
CA ILE A 45 8.70 -2.45 7.50
C ILE A 45 9.29 -1.12 6.99
N ALA A 46 8.83 0.01 7.54
CA ALA A 46 9.37 1.32 7.20
C ALA A 46 10.86 1.43 7.54
N GLU A 47 11.26 1.03 8.75
CA GLU A 47 12.67 1.01 9.17
C GLU A 47 13.55 0.22 8.20
N ARG A 48 13.12 -0.99 7.80
CA ARG A 48 13.86 -1.85 6.86
C ARG A 48 13.99 -1.20 5.48
N LEU A 49 12.90 -0.65 4.94
CA LEU A 49 12.92 0.03 3.64
C LEU A 49 13.77 1.31 3.66
N LEU A 50 13.76 2.06 4.76
CA LEU A 50 14.60 3.24 4.95
C LEU A 50 16.08 2.84 5.05
N ALA A 51 16.40 1.79 5.80
CA ALA A 51 17.75 1.25 5.92
C ALA A 51 18.30 0.76 4.57
N ALA A 52 17.42 0.19 3.75
CA ALA A 52 17.71 -0.22 2.37
C ALA A 52 17.92 0.95 1.39
N GLY A 53 17.69 2.20 1.81
CA GLY A 53 17.88 3.39 0.99
C GLY A 53 16.64 3.88 0.24
N MET A 54 15.44 3.35 0.53
CA MET A 54 14.20 3.91 -0.02
C MET A 54 14.01 5.35 0.45
N ASN A 55 13.53 6.22 -0.45
CA ASN A 55 13.36 7.64 -0.15
C ASN A 55 12.44 7.85 1.08
N PRO A 56 12.87 8.59 2.12
CA PRO A 56 12.06 8.85 3.31
C PRO A 56 10.70 9.50 3.04
N LYS A 57 10.60 10.27 1.96
CA LYS A 57 9.37 10.95 1.53
C LYS A 57 8.47 10.09 0.66
N THR A 58 8.80 8.81 0.43
CA THR A 58 7.97 7.89 -0.36
C THR A 58 6.57 7.85 0.24
N PRO A 59 5.51 8.15 -0.52
CA PRO A 59 4.15 8.14 0.00
C PRO A 59 3.74 6.75 0.46
N VAL A 60 2.96 6.70 1.54
CA VAL A 60 2.40 5.49 2.11
C VAL A 60 0.91 5.68 2.39
N ALA A 61 0.09 4.71 2.00
CA ALA A 61 -1.30 4.61 2.39
C ALA A 61 -1.52 3.29 3.13
N ALA A 62 -2.01 3.37 4.37
CA ALA A 62 -2.47 2.22 5.13
C ALA A 62 -4.00 2.18 5.08
N VAL A 63 -4.55 1.17 4.41
CA VAL A 63 -6.00 0.99 4.25
C VAL A 63 -6.45 -0.12 5.20
N GLN A 64 -7.20 0.27 6.24
CA GLN A 64 -7.72 -0.58 7.29
C GLN A 64 -9.16 -0.99 6.96
N SER A 65 -9.54 -2.23 7.26
CA SER A 65 -10.89 -2.76 7.03
C SER A 65 -11.42 -2.46 5.62
N ALA A 66 -10.56 -2.65 4.62
CA ALA A 66 -10.82 -2.29 3.23
C ALA A 66 -12.16 -2.88 2.73
N THR A 67 -12.90 -2.11 1.93
CA THR A 67 -14.21 -2.46 1.33
C THR A 67 -15.36 -2.68 2.32
N THR A 68 -15.19 -2.31 3.60
CA THR A 68 -16.25 -2.35 4.62
C THR A 68 -16.68 -0.94 5.01
N ASP A 69 -17.83 -0.81 5.68
CA ASP A 69 -18.31 0.47 6.23
C ASP A 69 -17.36 1.07 7.29
N ALA A 70 -16.50 0.23 7.89
CA ALA A 70 -15.49 0.65 8.86
C ALA A 70 -14.14 1.00 8.21
N GLN A 71 -14.07 1.13 6.88
CA GLN A 71 -12.82 1.41 6.18
C GLN A 71 -12.22 2.74 6.65
N ARG A 72 -10.93 2.70 6.99
CA ARG A 72 -10.15 3.89 7.34
C ARG A 72 -8.85 3.90 6.55
N THR A 73 -8.50 5.04 5.97
CA THR A 73 -7.22 5.21 5.26
C THR A 73 -6.36 6.22 6.00
N VAL A 74 -5.14 5.81 6.35
CA VAL A 74 -4.09 6.70 6.84
C VAL A 74 -3.13 6.96 5.69
N ARG A 75 -2.99 8.21 5.28
CA ARG A 75 -2.00 8.64 4.28
C ARG A 75 -0.86 9.38 4.99
N THR A 76 0.37 9.00 4.66
CA THR A 76 1.59 9.54 5.25
C THR A 76 2.77 9.31 4.29
N ASN A 77 4.00 9.43 4.79
CA ASN A 77 5.20 9.03 4.06
C ASN A 77 6.01 8.02 4.89
N LEU A 78 6.99 7.40 4.25
CA LEU A 78 7.74 6.27 4.81
C LEU A 78 8.38 6.59 6.16
N ILE A 79 9.02 7.76 6.31
CA ILE A 79 9.65 8.16 7.59
C ILE A 79 8.63 8.43 8.71
N ASN A 80 7.41 8.84 8.36
CA ASN A 80 6.39 9.15 9.36
C ASN A 80 5.50 7.95 9.69
N LEU A 81 5.61 6.82 8.98
CA LEU A 81 4.70 5.68 9.12
C LEU A 81 4.68 5.12 10.55
N GLU A 82 5.82 5.08 11.23
CA GLU A 82 5.95 4.62 12.61
C GLU A 82 5.12 5.44 13.61
N ASN A 83 4.81 6.69 13.28
CA ASN A 83 4.04 7.60 14.14
C ASN A 83 2.52 7.41 13.99
N HIS A 84 2.08 6.48 13.14
CA HIS A 84 0.68 6.21 12.90
C HIS A 84 0.29 4.80 13.35
N THR A 85 -0.80 4.72 14.12
CA THR A 85 -1.43 3.44 14.43
C THR A 85 -2.11 2.87 13.18
N VAL A 86 -1.73 1.64 12.82
CA VAL A 86 -2.35 0.84 11.76
C VAL A 86 -2.93 -0.43 12.35
N ASP A 87 -4.23 -0.39 12.65
CA ASP A 87 -4.97 -1.53 13.17
C ASP A 87 -5.24 -2.57 12.08
N SER A 88 -5.21 -3.84 12.47
CA SER A 88 -5.56 -4.95 11.59
C SER A 88 -7.08 -5.10 11.44
N PRO A 89 -7.56 -5.61 10.29
CA PRO A 89 -6.79 -5.94 9.08
C PRO A 89 -6.44 -4.67 8.28
N ALA A 90 -5.21 -4.57 7.79
CA ALA A 90 -4.81 -3.48 6.91
C ALA A 90 -3.81 -3.91 5.82
N ILE A 91 -3.84 -3.14 4.73
CA ILE A 91 -2.92 -3.23 3.60
C ILE A 91 -2.08 -1.96 3.58
N LEU A 92 -0.76 -2.09 3.46
CA LEU A 92 0.12 -0.96 3.22
C LEU A 92 0.40 -0.85 1.72
N VAL A 93 0.21 0.33 1.15
CA VAL A 93 0.58 0.67 -0.23
C VAL A 93 1.70 1.70 -0.15
N ILE A 94 2.88 1.37 -0.66
CA ILE A 94 4.09 2.19 -0.57
C ILE A 94 4.57 2.52 -1.98
N GLY A 95 4.69 3.81 -2.28
CA GLY A 95 5.08 4.31 -3.59
C GLY A 95 4.26 5.51 -4.02
N THR A 96 4.62 6.11 -5.16
CA THR A 96 4.00 7.32 -5.71
C THR A 96 2.48 7.23 -5.89
N VAL A 97 1.93 6.02 -6.12
CA VAL A 97 0.48 5.81 -6.25
C VAL A 97 -0.27 6.03 -4.94
N ALA A 98 0.38 5.91 -3.79
CA ALA A 98 -0.24 6.15 -2.48
C ALA A 98 -0.54 7.63 -2.22
N ASP A 99 -0.02 8.53 -3.05
CA ASP A 99 -0.38 9.96 -3.04
C ASP A 99 -1.67 10.24 -3.83
N LEU A 100 -2.13 9.29 -4.64
CA LEU A 100 -3.37 9.43 -5.41
C LEU A 100 -4.57 9.17 -4.50
N ASP A 101 -5.46 10.16 -4.44
CA ASP A 101 -6.77 10.00 -3.81
C ASP A 101 -7.86 9.77 -4.84
N VAL A 102 -7.75 8.67 -5.58
CA VAL A 102 -8.68 8.34 -6.67
C VAL A 102 -10.13 8.33 -6.22
N VAL A 103 -10.42 7.82 -5.00
CA VAL A 103 -11.78 7.77 -4.48
C VAL A 103 -12.27 9.17 -4.10
N GLY A 104 -11.48 9.95 -3.35
CA GLY A 104 -11.84 11.34 -3.04
C GLY A 104 -12.03 12.18 -4.30
N ASP A 105 -11.12 12.05 -5.26
CA ASP A 105 -11.20 12.75 -6.52
C ASP A 105 -12.41 12.32 -7.37
N LEU A 106 -12.80 11.03 -7.34
CA LEU A 106 -14.03 10.55 -7.97
C LEU A 106 -15.29 11.12 -7.32
N MET A 107 -15.35 11.11 -5.98
CA MET A 107 -16.51 11.62 -5.23
C MET A 107 -16.66 13.15 -5.35
N GLU A 108 -15.54 13.87 -5.49
CA GLU A 108 -15.51 15.31 -5.70
C GLU A 108 -15.60 15.72 -7.18
N GLY A 109 -15.75 14.75 -8.10
CA GLY A 109 -15.83 15.00 -9.54
C GLY A 109 -14.55 15.55 -10.16
N ARG A 110 -13.42 15.50 -9.44
CA ARG A 110 -12.07 15.84 -9.92
C ARG A 110 -11.47 14.76 -10.82
N LEU A 111 -11.98 13.53 -10.71
CA LEU A 111 -11.77 12.47 -11.69
C LEU A 111 -13.11 12.11 -12.34
N VAL A 112 -13.13 12.15 -13.68
CA VAL A 112 -14.24 11.64 -14.47
C VAL A 112 -13.86 10.24 -14.95
N PRO A 113 -14.56 9.16 -14.53
CA PRO A 113 -14.35 7.85 -15.11
C PRO A 113 -14.54 7.94 -16.62
N LYS A 114 -13.55 7.50 -17.41
CA LYS A 114 -13.85 7.18 -18.82
C LYS A 114 -14.88 6.06 -18.80
N ALA A 115 -16.07 6.33 -19.31
CA ALA A 115 -17.19 5.41 -19.38
C ALA A 115 -16.72 4.01 -19.85
N ASN A 116 -16.88 3.01 -18.98
CA ASN A 116 -16.90 1.55 -19.25
C ASN A 116 -16.72 0.66 -17.99
N PHE A 117 -16.72 1.21 -16.76
CA PHE A 117 -16.53 0.39 -15.56
C PHE A 117 -17.71 -0.56 -15.27
N ASP A 118 -18.91 -0.25 -15.77
CA ASP A 118 -20.13 -1.07 -15.57
C ASP A 118 -20.00 -2.48 -16.16
N HIS A 119 -19.18 -2.66 -17.20
CA HIS A 119 -18.98 -3.97 -17.84
C HIS A 119 -18.03 -4.89 -17.06
N LEU A 120 -17.11 -4.33 -16.26
CA LEU A 120 -16.07 -5.13 -15.59
C LEU A 120 -16.59 -5.93 -14.39
N VAL A 121 -17.61 -5.40 -13.70
CA VAL A 121 -18.24 -6.09 -12.55
C VAL A 121 -19.22 -7.16 -13.04
N ALA A 122 -19.85 -6.95 -14.19
CA ALA A 122 -20.73 -7.94 -14.81
C ALA A 122 -19.96 -9.20 -15.27
N ASP A 123 -18.76 -9.03 -15.84
CA ASP A 123 -17.95 -10.13 -16.35
C ASP A 123 -17.27 -10.98 -15.26
N LEU A 124 -17.13 -10.46 -14.03
CA LEU A 124 -16.60 -11.22 -12.89
C LEU A 124 -17.69 -11.99 -12.12
N ALA A 125 -18.96 -11.70 -12.41
CA ALA A 125 -20.12 -12.36 -11.82
C ALA A 125 -20.75 -13.42 -12.74
N SER A 126 -20.16 -13.67 -13.91
CA SER A 126 -20.53 -14.72 -14.88
C SER A 126 -19.47 -15.81 -14.96
#